data_AF-A0AAE4V318-F1
#
_entry.id   AF-A0AAE4V318-F1
#
_cell.length_a   1.000
_cell.length_b   1.000
_cell.length_c   1.000
_cell.angle_alpha   90.00
_cell.angle_beta   90.00
_cell.angle_gamma   90.00
#
_symmetry.space_group_name_H-M   'P 1'
#
loop_
_entity.id
_entity.type
_entity.pdbx_description
1 polymer ?
#
loop_
_entity_poly.entity_id
_entity_poly.type
_entity_poly.pdbx_seq_one_letter_code
_entity_poly.pdbx_strand_id
1 'polypeptide(L)'
;MFLPEFRRSIAISGLVLAGMFATSSPAAADQTQDRWVYIPDTVTAADGVACGGRIGGVTVATDRLPGLVYVRLNATFVGMSTTPGVLCSVSATLHWRNADTGAAGTWSAEVSGGVIDFPAEPWAHLETGSGRVEVTLTTDRPHIPSGTDINVY
;
A
#
# COMPACT_ATOMS: atom_id res chain seq x y z
N MET A 1 69.96 8.17 -38.97
CA MET A 1 69.90 9.19 -40.03
C MET A 1 69.16 8.56 -41.22
N PHE A 2 67.95 9.06 -41.49
CA PHE A 2 67.04 8.90 -42.64
C PHE A 2 66.45 7.52 -43.05
N LEU A 3 65.11 7.44 -42.92
CA LEU A 3 64.16 6.59 -43.66
C LEU A 3 64.12 6.95 -45.16
N PRO A 4 63.57 6.05 -46.00
CA PRO A 4 62.30 6.36 -46.68
C PRO A 4 61.31 5.18 -46.61
N GLU A 5 60.09 5.35 -46.09
CA GLU A 5 58.87 5.80 -46.80
C GLU A 5 58.35 4.78 -47.82
N PHE A 6 57.56 3.80 -47.35
CA PHE A 6 56.51 3.17 -48.16
C PHE A 6 55.15 3.53 -47.57
N ARG A 7 54.52 4.49 -48.24
CA ARG A 7 53.29 5.19 -47.85
C ARG A 7 52.13 4.63 -48.69
N ARG A 8 51.12 4.02 -48.05
CA ARG A 8 49.70 3.87 -48.48
C ARG A 8 48.99 2.90 -47.52
N SER A 9 48.32 3.40 -46.47
CA SER A 9 46.88 3.75 -46.46
C SER A 9 45.95 2.56 -46.70
N ILE A 10 45.27 2.10 -45.63
CA ILE A 10 43.85 1.68 -45.49
C ILE A 10 43.63 1.48 -43.97
N ALA A 11 43.17 2.51 -43.25
CA ALA A 11 41.80 2.68 -42.75
C ALA A 11 41.40 1.58 -41.73
N ILE A 12 41.60 1.81 -40.43
CA ILE A 12 40.56 2.32 -39.50
C ILE A 12 39.17 1.73 -39.79
N SER A 13 38.86 0.61 -39.14
CA SER A 13 37.52 0.00 -39.01
C SER A 13 37.66 -1.09 -37.93
N GLY A 14 36.89 -1.18 -36.85
CA GLY A 14 35.79 -0.40 -36.34
C GLY A 14 35.72 -0.66 -34.84
N LEU A 15 35.98 0.39 -34.07
CA LEU A 15 35.95 0.42 -32.61
C LEU A 15 34.53 0.78 -32.17
N VAL A 16 33.53 -0.10 -32.34
CA VAL A 16 32.18 0.10 -31.78
C VAL A 16 31.49 -1.25 -31.61
N LEU A 17 31.56 -1.88 -30.44
CA LEU A 17 30.59 -2.92 -30.01
C LEU A 17 30.70 -3.29 -28.51
N ALA A 18 31.17 -2.38 -27.65
CA ALA A 18 31.37 -2.65 -26.23
C ALA A 18 30.76 -1.58 -25.30
N GLY A 19 29.55 -1.10 -25.60
CA GLY A 19 28.99 0.04 -24.85
C GLY A 19 27.48 0.03 -24.55
N MET A 20 26.74 -1.04 -24.86
CA MET A 20 25.28 -1.06 -24.65
C MET A 20 24.82 -2.25 -23.83
N PHE A 21 25.43 -2.44 -22.67
CA PHE A 21 24.69 -2.98 -21.53
C PHE A 21 24.38 -1.78 -20.64
N ALA A 22 23.27 -1.10 -20.95
CA ALA A 22 22.69 -0.14 -20.03
C ALA A 22 22.43 -0.91 -18.73
N THR A 23 23.22 -0.61 -17.70
CA THR A 23 22.96 -1.09 -16.35
C THR A 23 21.62 -0.46 -15.95
N SER A 24 20.53 -1.21 -16.10
CA SER A 24 19.29 -0.91 -15.41
C SER A 24 19.61 -1.07 -13.92
N SER A 25 20.06 0.00 -13.27
CA SER A 25 20.11 0.03 -11.82
C SER A 25 18.69 -0.31 -11.37
N PRO A 26 18.48 -1.37 -10.56
CA PRO A 26 17.19 -1.51 -9.91
C PRO A 26 16.98 -0.21 -9.14
N ALA A 27 15.85 0.47 -9.38
CA ALA A 27 15.45 1.56 -8.50
C ALA A 27 15.33 0.94 -7.10
N ALA A 28 16.36 1.14 -6.27
CA ALA A 28 16.31 0.73 -4.89
C ALA A 28 15.19 1.56 -4.26
N ALA A 29 14.06 0.92 -3.96
CA ALA A 29 13.04 1.53 -3.15
C ALA A 29 13.70 1.84 -1.80
N ASP A 30 14.00 3.11 -1.56
CA ASP A 30 14.47 3.56 -0.27
C ASP A 30 13.35 3.34 0.75
N GLN A 31 13.46 2.26 1.51
CA GLN A 31 12.51 1.85 2.54
C GLN A 31 12.45 2.85 3.70
N THR A 32 13.40 3.80 3.78
CA THR A 32 13.39 4.83 4.83
C THR A 32 12.39 5.95 4.56
N GLN A 33 11.85 6.06 3.35
CA GLN A 33 10.84 7.05 2.99
C GLN A 33 9.41 6.58 3.26
N ASP A 34 9.18 5.27 3.36
CA ASP A 34 7.85 4.72 3.56
C ASP A 34 7.55 4.67 5.06
N ARG A 35 6.58 5.48 5.48
CA ARG A 35 6.16 5.57 6.88
C ARG A 35 4.91 4.73 7.10
N TRP A 36 5.11 3.59 7.76
CA TRP A 36 4.06 2.64 8.10
C TRP A 36 3.40 3.01 9.43
N VAL A 37 2.08 3.12 9.44
CA VAL A 37 1.28 3.31 10.65
C VAL A 37 0.16 2.28 10.67
N TYR A 38 0.10 1.50 11.74
CA TYR A 38 -0.94 0.50 11.96
C TYR A 38 -2.25 1.16 12.38
N ILE A 39 -3.35 0.69 11.79
CA ILE A 39 -4.70 0.97 12.24
C ILE A 39 -5.02 -0.07 13.32
N PRO A 40 -5.33 0.33 14.56
CA PRO A 40 -5.63 -0.62 15.63
C PRO A 40 -6.81 -1.51 15.27
N ASP A 41 -6.77 -2.75 15.76
CA ASP A 41 -7.85 -3.71 15.54
C ASP A 41 -9.16 -3.22 16.19
N THR A 42 -10.23 -3.17 15.40
CA THR A 42 -11.62 -3.07 15.85
C THR A 42 -12.21 -4.46 16.00
N VAL A 43 -12.93 -4.71 17.10
CA VAL A 43 -13.72 -5.93 17.27
C VAL A 43 -15.12 -5.70 16.72
N THR A 44 -15.61 -6.64 15.92
CA THR A 44 -16.90 -6.52 15.22
C THR A 44 -17.61 -7.86 15.08
N ALA A 45 -18.94 -7.82 15.04
CA ALA A 45 -19.73 -8.87 14.42
C ALA A 45 -19.58 -8.83 12.88
N ALA A 46 -19.86 -9.95 12.22
CA ALA A 46 -19.75 -10.09 10.77
C ALA A 46 -20.94 -10.91 10.22
N ASP A 47 -21.07 -10.97 8.91
CA ASP A 47 -22.10 -11.74 8.22
C ASP A 47 -21.91 -13.24 8.37
N GLY A 48 -22.92 -13.88 8.98
CA GLY A 48 -22.97 -15.32 9.18
C GLY A 48 -23.59 -15.72 10.53
N VAL A 49 -23.67 -17.02 10.76
CA VAL A 49 -24.08 -17.60 12.03
C VAL A 49 -22.92 -17.52 13.01
N ALA A 50 -23.07 -16.65 14.01
CA ALA A 50 -22.06 -16.38 15.03
C ALA A 50 -20.70 -15.95 14.44
N CYS A 51 -20.72 -15.23 13.30
CA CYS A 51 -19.52 -14.63 12.72
C CYS A 51 -19.11 -13.38 13.52
N GLY A 52 -17.86 -13.36 13.97
CA GLY A 52 -17.28 -12.23 14.67
C GLY A 52 -15.76 -12.32 14.70
N GLY A 53 -15.10 -11.20 14.95
CA GLY A 53 -13.65 -11.15 14.91
C GLY A 53 -13.11 -9.75 14.95
N ARG A 54 -11.95 -9.56 14.32
CA ARG A 54 -11.21 -8.31 14.32
C ARG A 54 -10.90 -7.84 12.91
N ILE A 55 -10.90 -6.53 12.73
CA ILE A 55 -10.40 -5.86 11.53
C ILE A 55 -9.38 -4.83 11.95
N GLY A 56 -8.24 -4.81 11.30
CA GLY A 56 -7.26 -3.75 11.45
C GLY A 56 -6.81 -3.29 10.08
N GLY A 57 -5.63 -2.69 10.06
CA GLY A 57 -4.98 -2.42 8.80
C GLY A 57 -3.65 -1.74 8.97
N VAL A 58 -3.12 -1.33 7.83
CA VAL A 58 -1.91 -0.54 7.77
C VAL A 58 -2.09 0.58 6.77
N THR A 59 -1.46 1.70 7.10
CA THR A 59 -1.36 2.87 6.24
C THR A 59 0.10 3.14 5.93
N VAL A 60 0.36 3.62 4.71
CA VAL A 60 1.70 3.98 4.24
C VAL A 60 1.64 5.34 3.58
N ALA A 61 2.44 6.26 4.08
CA ALA A 61 2.70 7.55 3.46
C ALA A 61 4.18 7.60 3.02
N THR A 62 4.46 8.28 1.90
CA THR A 62 5.81 8.36 1.33
C THR A 62 6.05 9.74 0.73
N ASP A 63 7.27 10.27 0.89
CA ASP A 63 7.63 11.61 0.39
C ASP A 63 7.59 11.71 -1.15
N ARG A 64 7.57 10.57 -1.85
CA ARG A 64 7.49 10.54 -3.32
C ARG A 64 6.09 10.83 -3.86
N LEU A 65 5.06 10.61 -3.05
CA LEU A 65 3.66 10.78 -3.41
C LEU A 65 2.98 11.67 -2.35
N PRO A 66 3.34 12.96 -2.33
CA PRO A 66 2.91 13.83 -1.25
C PRO A 66 1.39 13.99 -1.23
N GLY A 67 0.82 13.98 -0.02
CA GLY A 67 -0.61 14.04 0.22
C GLY A 67 -1.41 12.78 -0.13
N LEU A 68 -0.74 11.68 -0.49
CA LEU A 68 -1.36 10.40 -0.78
C LEU A 68 -1.06 9.39 0.34
N VAL A 69 -2.08 8.65 0.77
CA VAL A 69 -1.95 7.57 1.75
C VAL A 69 -2.42 6.27 1.14
N TYR A 70 -1.56 5.26 1.11
CA TYR A 70 -1.97 3.89 0.82
C TYR A 70 -2.57 3.27 2.08
N VAL A 71 -3.74 2.65 1.98
CA VAL A 71 -4.39 1.92 3.08
C VAL A 71 -4.67 0.50 2.64
N ARG A 72 -4.45 -0.45 3.55
CA ARG A 72 -4.80 -1.86 3.39
C ARG A 72 -5.44 -2.36 4.67
N LEU A 73 -6.61 -2.97 4.56
CA LEU A 73 -7.30 -3.57 5.72
C LEU A 73 -7.04 -5.05 5.78
N ASN A 74 -6.98 -5.59 7.00
CA ASN A 74 -6.89 -7.02 7.25
C ASN A 74 -7.98 -7.44 8.23
N ALA A 75 -8.52 -8.64 8.06
CA ALA A 75 -9.50 -9.18 8.98
C ALA A 75 -9.22 -10.63 9.35
N THR A 76 -9.55 -10.96 10.59
CA THR A 76 -9.58 -12.34 11.09
C THR A 76 -10.94 -12.58 11.70
N PHE A 77 -11.71 -13.51 11.12
CA PHE A 77 -13.03 -13.88 11.62
C PHE A 77 -13.09 -15.34 12.05
N VAL A 78 -13.90 -15.59 13.06
CA VAL A 78 -14.34 -16.92 13.51
C VAL A 78 -15.85 -17.01 13.34
N GLY A 79 -16.35 -18.19 12.96
CA GLY A 79 -17.78 -18.44 12.80
C GLY A 79 -18.10 -19.24 11.55
N MET A 80 -19.39 -19.31 11.22
CA MET A 80 -19.89 -19.99 10.03
C MET A 80 -20.66 -19.00 9.17
N SER A 81 -20.23 -18.77 7.93
CA SER A 81 -21.02 -17.99 6.99
C SER A 81 -22.37 -18.68 6.75
N THR A 82 -23.41 -17.87 6.49
CA THR A 82 -24.71 -18.39 6.02
C THR A 82 -24.64 -18.93 4.60
N THR A 83 -23.58 -18.62 3.85
CA THR A 83 -23.37 -19.06 2.48
C THR A 83 -22.29 -20.16 2.44
N PRO A 84 -22.62 -21.38 2.00
CA PRO A 84 -21.64 -22.47 1.93
C PRO A 84 -20.44 -22.10 1.07
N GLY A 85 -19.23 -22.31 1.60
CA GLY A 85 -17.97 -22.03 0.89
C GLY A 85 -17.53 -20.57 0.90
N VAL A 86 -18.24 -19.67 1.59
CA VAL A 86 -17.87 -18.26 1.74
C VAL A 86 -17.36 -18.01 3.16
N LEU A 87 -16.36 -17.15 3.30
CA LEU A 87 -15.85 -16.72 4.60
C LEU A 87 -16.82 -15.74 5.28
N CYS A 88 -16.65 -15.50 6.58
CA CYS A 88 -17.31 -14.37 7.21
C CYS A 88 -16.79 -13.07 6.57
N SER A 89 -17.69 -12.12 6.33
CA SER A 89 -17.35 -10.80 5.79
C SER A 89 -18.14 -9.70 6.50
N VAL A 90 -17.69 -8.46 6.35
CA VAL A 90 -18.39 -7.29 6.88
C VAL A 90 -17.98 -6.06 6.08
N SER A 91 -18.85 -5.06 6.00
CA SER A 91 -18.51 -3.80 5.35
C SER A 91 -17.76 -2.92 6.35
N ALA A 92 -16.48 -2.65 6.05
CA ALA A 92 -15.67 -1.72 6.83
C ALA A 92 -15.69 -0.34 6.18
N THR A 93 -15.79 0.70 6.99
CA THR A 93 -15.68 2.10 6.57
C THR A 93 -14.55 2.77 7.32
N LEU A 94 -13.59 3.26 6.55
CA LEU A 94 -12.50 4.10 7.00
C LEU A 94 -12.87 5.57 6.80
N HIS A 95 -13.00 6.31 7.88
CA HIS A 95 -13.18 7.75 7.89
C HIS A 95 -11.81 8.39 8.06
N TRP A 96 -11.54 9.46 7.31
CA TRP A 96 -10.31 10.22 7.48
C TRP A 96 -10.60 11.72 7.52
N ARG A 97 -9.78 12.44 8.28
CA ARG A 97 -9.82 13.89 8.38
C ARG A 97 -8.41 14.44 8.50
N ASN A 98 -8.05 15.34 7.60
CA ASN A 98 -6.86 16.15 7.70
C ASN A 98 -7.11 17.30 8.68
N ALA A 99 -6.43 17.27 9.83
CA ALA A 99 -6.57 18.27 10.89
C ALA A 99 -6.00 19.64 10.49
N ASP A 100 -5.05 19.67 9.55
CA ASP A 100 -4.37 20.90 9.13
C ASP A 100 -5.13 21.64 8.03
N THR A 101 -5.74 20.91 7.08
CA THR A 101 -6.49 21.50 5.95
C THR A 101 -8.00 21.48 6.14
N GLY A 102 -8.51 20.65 7.05
CA GLY A 102 -9.94 20.39 7.23
C GLY A 102 -10.55 19.46 6.17
N ALA A 103 -9.77 18.97 5.20
CA ALA A 103 -10.22 17.98 4.23
C ALA A 103 -10.65 16.68 4.95
N ALA A 104 -11.70 16.03 4.47
CA ALA A 104 -12.19 14.79 5.04
C ALA A 104 -12.82 13.92 3.97
N GLY A 105 -12.90 12.62 4.25
CA GLY A 105 -13.53 11.67 3.36
C GLY A 105 -13.71 10.32 3.99
N THR A 106 -14.28 9.41 3.20
CA THR A 106 -14.58 8.05 3.63
C THR A 106 -14.24 7.07 2.52
N TRP A 107 -13.68 5.93 2.88
CA TRP A 107 -13.51 4.79 1.99
C TRP A 107 -14.16 3.57 2.62
N SER A 108 -14.94 2.82 1.84
CA SER A 108 -15.58 1.60 2.31
C SER A 108 -15.21 0.42 1.43
N ALA A 109 -15.04 -0.74 2.05
CA ALA A 109 -14.78 -1.99 1.36
C ALA A 109 -15.39 -3.17 2.13
N GLU A 110 -15.78 -4.20 1.40
CA GLU A 110 -16.09 -5.48 2.01
C GLU A 110 -14.78 -6.16 2.41
N VAL A 111 -14.67 -6.50 3.70
CA VAL A 111 -13.51 -7.18 4.25
C VAL A 111 -13.94 -8.59 4.63
N SER A 112 -13.23 -9.58 4.12
CA SER A 112 -13.41 -10.98 4.50
C SER A 112 -12.11 -11.53 5.08
N GLY A 113 -12.24 -12.50 5.98
CA GLY A 113 -11.09 -13.04 6.70
C GLY A 113 -11.37 -14.44 7.19
N GLY A 114 -10.40 -15.34 7.03
CA GLY A 114 -10.42 -16.65 7.67
C GLY A 114 -9.72 -16.62 9.02
N VAL A 115 -9.72 -17.76 9.71
CA VAL A 115 -8.87 -17.98 10.91
C VAL A 115 -7.37 -18.07 10.57
N ILE A 116 -7.05 -18.25 9.29
CA ILE A 116 -5.71 -18.15 8.73
C ILE A 116 -5.67 -16.89 7.86
N ASP A 117 -4.56 -16.16 7.90
CA ASP A 117 -4.37 -14.95 7.10
C ASP A 117 -4.59 -15.27 5.62
N PHE A 118 -5.61 -14.66 5.02
CA PHE A 118 -5.98 -14.84 3.62
C PHE A 118 -5.62 -13.58 2.83
N PRO A 119 -5.01 -13.70 1.64
CA PRO A 119 -4.46 -12.57 0.89
C PRO A 119 -5.50 -11.62 0.26
N ALA A 120 -6.79 -11.80 0.52
CA ALA A 120 -7.89 -11.03 -0.10
C ALA A 120 -8.19 -9.74 0.68
N GLU A 121 -7.15 -8.96 0.93
CA GLU A 121 -7.20 -7.75 1.77
C GLU A 121 -7.46 -6.51 0.89
N PRO A 122 -8.59 -5.81 1.09
CA PRO A 122 -8.91 -4.64 0.28
C PRO A 122 -7.93 -3.50 0.58
N TRP A 123 -7.62 -2.74 -0.46
CA TRP A 123 -6.68 -1.62 -0.39
C TRP A 123 -7.12 -0.47 -1.28
N ALA A 124 -6.66 0.74 -0.96
CA ALA A 124 -6.92 1.95 -1.71
C ALA A 124 -5.82 3.00 -1.52
N HIS A 125 -5.76 3.97 -2.42
CA HIS A 125 -5.05 5.22 -2.20
C HIS A 125 -6.04 6.32 -1.85
N LEU A 126 -5.73 7.10 -0.82
CA LEU A 126 -6.54 8.20 -0.32
C LEU A 126 -5.79 9.51 -0.55
N GLU A 127 -6.43 10.46 -1.23
CA GLU A 127 -5.93 11.83 -1.43
C GLU A 127 -6.30 12.69 -0.21
N THR A 128 -5.56 12.52 0.87
CA THR A 128 -5.83 13.19 2.15
C THR A 128 -5.25 14.61 2.23
N GLY A 129 -4.31 14.93 1.33
CA GLY A 129 -3.44 16.08 1.44
C GLY A 129 -2.34 15.86 2.50
N SER A 130 -1.30 16.71 2.45
CA SER A 130 -0.24 16.70 3.46
C SER A 130 -0.76 17.27 4.78
N GLY A 131 -0.13 16.85 5.88
CA GLY A 131 -0.50 17.22 7.24
C GLY A 131 -0.82 16.04 8.15
N ARG A 132 -1.34 16.35 9.33
CA ARG A 132 -1.86 15.37 10.29
C ARG A 132 -3.22 14.87 9.84
N VAL A 133 -3.32 13.56 9.58
CA VAL A 133 -4.55 12.89 9.18
C VAL A 133 -4.98 11.94 10.29
N GLU A 134 -6.14 12.22 10.86
CA GLU A 134 -6.83 11.32 11.78
C GLU A 134 -7.61 10.30 10.95
N VAL A 135 -7.49 9.03 11.31
CA VAL A 135 -8.16 7.92 10.64
C VAL A 135 -8.96 7.12 11.65
N THR A 136 -10.21 6.83 11.33
CA THR A 136 -11.12 6.02 12.16
C THR A 136 -11.72 4.89 11.35
N LEU A 137 -11.61 3.66 11.85
CA LEU A 137 -12.17 2.45 11.27
C LEU A 137 -13.46 2.06 12.01
N THR A 138 -14.50 1.82 11.23
CA THR A 138 -15.84 1.41 11.69
C THR A 138 -16.38 0.29 10.82
N THR A 139 -17.45 -0.37 11.25
CA THR A 139 -18.15 -1.38 10.44
C THR A 139 -19.66 -1.15 10.43
N ASP A 140 -20.37 -1.80 9.51
CA ASP A 140 -21.83 -1.76 9.42
C ASP A 140 -22.54 -2.68 10.43
N ARG A 141 -21.79 -3.35 11.30
CA ARG A 141 -22.27 -4.31 12.32
C ARG A 141 -21.93 -3.83 13.72
N PRO A 142 -22.48 -4.44 14.79
CA PRO A 142 -22.05 -4.12 16.15
C PRO A 142 -20.52 -4.22 16.30
N HIS A 143 -19.88 -3.11 16.60
CA HIS A 143 -18.42 -2.98 16.64
C HIS A 143 -17.95 -1.95 17.67
N ILE A 144 -16.64 -1.95 17.92
CA ILE A 144 -15.95 -0.93 18.72
C ILE A 144 -15.06 -0.11 17.77
N PRO A 145 -15.38 1.15 17.45
CA PRO A 145 -14.56 1.96 16.55
C PRO A 145 -13.10 2.02 17.01
N SER A 146 -12.17 1.99 16.06
CA SER A 146 -10.73 2.18 16.32
C SER A 146 -10.19 3.34 15.50
N GLY A 147 -9.12 3.98 15.97
CA GLY A 147 -8.55 5.12 15.25
C GLY A 147 -7.07 5.35 15.55
N THR A 148 -6.41 6.09 14.67
CA THR A 148 -4.99 6.43 14.75
C THR A 148 -4.70 7.73 13.99
N ASP A 149 -3.56 8.34 14.27
CA ASP A 149 -3.06 9.53 13.59
C ASP A 149 -1.88 9.19 12.68
N ILE A 150 -1.87 9.77 11.48
CA ILE A 150 -0.82 9.60 10.48
C ILE A 150 -0.30 11.00 10.12
N ASN A 151 1.02 11.15 9.94
CA ASN A 151 1.54 12.35 9.30
C ASN A 151 1.83 12.02 7.84
N VAL A 152 1.23 12.81 6.96
CA VAL A 152 1.37 12.73 5.50
C VAL A 152 2.18 13.93 5.05
N TYR A 153 3.15 13.74 4.16
CA TYR A 153 4.07 14.77 3.71
C TYR A 153 3.78 15.19 2.28
#